data_AF-A0A3S2DLJ6-F1
#
_entry.id   AF-A0A3S2DLJ6-F1
#
_cell.length_a   1.000
_cell.length_b   1.000
_cell.length_c   1.000
_cell.angle_alpha   90.00
_cell.angle_beta   90.00
_cell.angle_gamma   90.00
#
_symmetry.space_group_name_H-M   'P 1'
#
loop_
_entity.id
_entity.type
_entity.pdbx_description
1 polymer ?
#
loop_
_entity_poly.entity_id
_entity_poly.type
_entity_poly.pdbx_seq_one_letter_code
_entity_poly.pdbx_strand_id
1 'polypeptide(L)'
;MTRMLASVTGIEEAEIALSGGVDIVDLKDPKAGALGAVSMETMLRTISFIAGRAPVSAVCGDLPMEPETIRIKAEEIAATGVDYVKIGFFPSANISACAQVLEPLAARTKLIAVLFADLAPDFELLPMFARHRFHGVMVDTAQKGKGRLLDHLPPERIPGFVDRTKSLGLMVGLSGSLEAPDIPRLLPFAPDFLGFRGALCGHSGRTSSISAEAVSQIRELIPAESGTGDQSSIDYRLLAARGYSPDTDPTLGTDRIFVRDFVLPVQIGAYSFEHGHTQKVRFDVIADVLQITDHPEDMRHVFSYDIVMDGIRTIVARGHIQLSEALAEQVAAHVLENQRVVRVTVRVEKLELGPGGVGVEIERKRQSAGRGAASGIAGRKDRSVVFRPRQERPEVLRRAIVKLGGSTAHAAEMKSWIAALAGSRLPIVIVPGGGLFADHVRETQTSMDFSDTAAHAMAILAMEQFGHVILDRDERLAPARSLDEIGRVLEAGKVPVWLPSSLALAALDVPASWDITSDSLAAWLAGKLGANALLLIKQTGAFFDSDTADSLRARGIVDPGFAAMLPDGIDFHLAGPKDAAGAGAMLASGKLPGIRIVASTGSSAKKAG
;
A
#
# COMPACT_ATOMS: atom_id res chain seq x y z
N MET A 1 6.94 -4.54 7.44
CA MET A 1 6.98 -3.19 8.04
C MET A 1 8.38 -2.62 7.86
N THR A 2 8.56 -1.29 7.92
CA THR A 2 9.87 -0.64 7.77
C THR A 2 10.76 -0.91 8.99
N ARG A 3 11.97 -1.43 8.75
CA ARG A 3 12.96 -1.73 9.79
C ARG A 3 13.93 -0.57 10.05
N MET A 4 14.44 -0.47 11.26
CA MET A 4 15.51 0.44 11.65
C MET A 4 16.88 -0.24 11.47
N LEU A 5 17.76 0.38 10.68
CA LEU A 5 19.16 -0.03 10.52
C LEU A 5 20.07 1.02 11.19
N ALA A 6 20.92 0.59 12.12
CA ALA A 6 21.97 1.43 12.70
C ALA A 6 23.34 1.07 12.15
N SER A 7 24.04 2.04 11.58
CA SER A 7 25.46 1.89 11.26
C SER A 7 26.31 2.07 12.52
N VAL A 8 27.11 1.06 12.88
CA VAL A 8 27.96 1.01 14.08
C VAL A 8 29.42 0.75 13.68
N THR A 9 30.36 1.22 14.49
CA THR A 9 31.81 1.05 14.23
C THR A 9 32.45 -0.11 14.99
N GLY A 10 31.74 -0.75 15.93
CA GLY A 10 32.30 -1.82 16.75
C GLY A 10 31.34 -2.33 17.84
N ILE A 11 31.90 -3.05 18.81
CA ILE A 11 31.14 -3.74 19.87
C ILE A 11 30.36 -2.75 20.76
N GLU A 12 30.98 -1.66 21.23
CA GLU A 12 30.31 -0.76 22.17
C GLU A 12 29.06 -0.12 21.53
N GLU A 13 29.19 0.36 20.30
CA GLU A 13 28.06 0.91 19.55
C GLU A 13 27.01 -0.14 19.19
N ALA A 14 27.43 -1.38 18.89
CA ALA A 14 26.50 -2.48 18.63
C ALA A 14 25.66 -2.84 19.87
N GLU A 15 26.26 -2.82 21.07
CA GLU A 15 25.55 -3.06 22.32
C GLU A 15 24.46 -2.00 22.57
N ILE A 16 24.80 -0.73 22.36
CA ILE A 16 23.86 0.38 22.48
C ILE A 16 22.71 0.24 21.47
N ALA A 17 23.04 -0.04 20.20
CA ALA A 17 22.04 -0.19 19.15
C ALA A 17 21.08 -1.36 19.42
N LEU A 18 21.61 -2.53 19.83
CA LEU A 18 20.80 -3.70 20.18
C LEU A 18 19.89 -3.41 21.38
N SER A 19 20.42 -2.79 22.43
CA SER A 19 19.65 -2.43 23.63
C SER A 19 18.54 -1.43 23.33
N GLY A 20 18.74 -0.58 22.31
CA GLY A 20 17.74 0.37 21.81
C GLY A 20 16.74 -0.22 20.81
N GLY A 21 16.74 -1.53 20.55
CA GLY A 21 15.74 -2.19 19.70
C GLY A 21 15.96 -2.01 18.19
N VAL A 22 17.21 -1.89 17.75
CA VAL A 22 17.51 -1.84 16.31
C VAL A 22 17.19 -3.18 15.62
N ASP A 23 16.66 -3.12 14.40
CA ASP A 23 16.29 -4.33 13.65
C ASP A 23 17.45 -4.89 12.83
N ILE A 24 18.38 -4.03 12.39
CA ILE A 24 19.56 -4.41 11.61
C ILE A 24 20.78 -3.64 12.13
N VAL A 25 21.86 -4.35 12.43
CA VAL A 25 23.15 -3.74 12.79
C VAL A 25 24.05 -3.71 11.55
N ASP A 26 24.54 -2.54 11.18
CA ASP A 26 25.36 -2.35 10.00
C ASP A 26 26.80 -1.95 10.36
N LEU A 27 27.78 -2.78 10.02
CA LEU A 27 29.18 -2.56 10.33
C LEU A 27 29.81 -1.65 9.28
N LYS A 28 30.11 -0.41 9.68
CA LYS A 28 30.60 0.65 8.81
C LYS A 28 31.41 1.69 9.60
N ASP A 29 32.53 2.13 9.03
CA ASP A 29 33.33 3.23 9.56
C ASP A 29 33.08 4.53 8.77
N PRO A 30 32.41 5.54 9.36
CA PRO A 30 32.20 6.84 8.73
C PRO A 30 33.50 7.58 8.37
N LYS A 31 34.62 7.29 9.05
CA LYS A 31 35.91 7.95 8.81
C LYS A 31 36.60 7.43 7.55
N ALA A 32 36.25 6.22 7.12
CA ALA A 32 36.81 5.56 5.93
C ALA A 32 35.98 5.80 4.66
N GLY A 33 34.98 6.68 4.69
CA GLY A 33 34.22 7.11 3.52
C GLY A 33 32.71 6.94 3.62
N ALA A 34 32.03 7.01 2.47
CA ALA A 34 30.58 6.92 2.36
C ALA A 34 30.06 5.54 2.75
N LEU A 35 30.77 4.49 2.34
CA LEU A 35 30.60 3.09 2.71
C LEU A 35 31.90 2.52 3.29
N GLY A 36 32.64 3.33 4.06
CA GLY A 36 33.89 2.89 4.69
C GLY A 36 33.71 1.61 5.51
N ALA A 37 34.55 0.61 5.26
CA ALA A 37 34.51 -0.66 5.97
C ALA A 37 35.26 -0.57 7.31
N VAL A 38 34.74 -1.23 8.35
CA VAL A 38 35.51 -1.47 9.58
C VAL A 38 36.62 -2.49 9.32
N SER A 39 37.61 -2.57 10.20
CA SER A 39 38.67 -3.60 10.10
C SER A 39 38.08 -5.02 10.20
N MET A 40 38.71 -5.99 9.54
CA MET A 40 38.27 -7.40 9.60
C MET A 40 38.26 -7.96 11.03
N GLU A 41 39.22 -7.56 11.86
CA GLU A 41 39.25 -7.94 13.27
C GLU A 41 38.03 -7.38 14.01
N THR A 42 37.76 -6.07 13.86
CA THR A 42 36.59 -5.42 14.47
C THR A 42 35.30 -6.08 13.99
N MET A 43 35.20 -6.40 12.71
CA MET A 43 34.04 -7.04 12.10
C MET A 43 33.74 -8.39 12.76
N LEU A 44 34.71 -9.30 12.76
CA LEU A 44 34.55 -10.65 13.34
C LEU A 44 34.25 -10.59 14.84
N ARG A 45 34.92 -9.71 15.59
CA ARG A 45 34.65 -9.51 17.02
C ARG A 45 33.23 -9.00 17.27
N THR A 46 32.74 -8.07 16.44
CA THR A 46 31.40 -7.51 16.58
C THR A 46 30.32 -8.51 16.17
N ILE A 47 30.51 -9.28 15.09
CA ILE A 47 29.60 -10.37 14.68
C ILE A 47 29.48 -11.40 15.80
N SER A 48 30.62 -11.85 16.35
CA SER A 48 30.67 -12.78 17.47
C SER A 48 29.94 -12.24 18.70
N PHE A 49 30.11 -10.95 19.00
CA PHE A 49 29.37 -10.30 20.09
C PHE A 49 27.85 -10.23 19.84
N ILE A 50 27.42 -9.89 18.62
CA ILE A 50 25.99 -9.81 18.27
C ILE A 50 25.33 -11.18 18.44
N ALA A 51 26.02 -12.26 18.06
CA ALA A 51 25.62 -13.65 18.31
C ALA A 51 24.17 -13.96 17.85
N GLY A 52 23.78 -13.42 16.69
CA GLY A 52 22.45 -13.63 16.10
C GLY A 52 21.30 -12.86 16.76
N ARG A 53 21.57 -11.95 17.71
CA ARG A 53 20.54 -11.09 18.33
C ARG A 53 19.85 -10.14 17.34
N ALA A 54 20.53 -9.78 16.26
CA ALA A 54 19.98 -9.06 15.12
C ALA A 54 20.73 -9.46 13.84
N PRO A 55 20.09 -9.38 12.66
CA PRO A 55 20.79 -9.48 11.39
C PRO A 55 21.92 -8.45 11.27
N VAL A 56 23.07 -8.90 10.75
CA VAL A 56 24.26 -8.08 10.57
C VAL A 56 24.47 -7.77 9.10
N SER A 57 24.61 -6.49 8.76
CA SER A 57 25.10 -6.04 7.47
C SER A 57 26.53 -5.54 7.58
N ALA A 58 27.32 -5.65 6.52
CA ALA A 58 28.62 -4.99 6.42
C ALA A 58 28.86 -4.44 5.01
N VAL A 59 29.59 -3.33 4.94
CA VAL A 59 29.94 -2.66 3.69
C VAL A 59 31.29 -3.13 3.15
N CYS A 60 31.42 -3.21 1.82
CA CYS A 60 32.69 -3.57 1.16
C CYS A 60 33.75 -2.45 1.14
N GLY A 61 33.39 -1.21 1.50
CA GLY A 61 34.24 -0.04 1.26
C GLY A 61 33.81 0.80 0.05
N ASP A 62 34.40 1.98 -0.07
CA ASP A 62 34.31 2.81 -1.28
C ASP A 62 35.32 2.29 -2.32
N LEU A 63 34.94 1.24 -3.06
CA LEU A 63 35.78 0.57 -4.04
C LEU A 63 35.67 1.19 -5.44
N PRO A 64 36.72 1.11 -6.28
CA PRO A 64 36.58 1.41 -7.70
C PRO A 64 35.61 0.41 -8.36
N MET A 65 34.88 0.86 -9.39
CA MET A 65 33.96 0.03 -10.17
C MET A 65 34.71 -0.91 -11.12
N GLU A 66 35.42 -1.87 -10.52
CA GLU A 66 36.19 -2.92 -11.18
C GLU A 66 35.63 -4.28 -10.75
N PRO A 67 35.21 -5.14 -11.70
CA PRO A 67 34.51 -6.38 -11.36
C PRO A 67 35.26 -7.27 -10.37
N GLU A 68 36.55 -7.52 -10.64
CA GLU A 68 37.33 -8.47 -9.83
C GLU A 68 37.63 -7.92 -8.42
N THR A 69 37.93 -6.61 -8.32
CA THR A 69 38.13 -5.92 -7.04
C THR A 69 36.88 -6.01 -6.16
N ILE A 70 35.70 -5.75 -6.74
CA ILE A 70 34.42 -5.84 -6.02
C ILE A 70 34.11 -7.29 -5.63
N ARG A 71 34.31 -8.25 -6.54
CA ARG A 71 34.07 -9.69 -6.31
C ARG A 71 34.90 -10.20 -5.13
N ILE A 72 36.21 -9.98 -5.15
CA ILE A 72 37.13 -10.42 -4.10
C ILE A 72 36.72 -9.84 -2.75
N LYS A 73 36.46 -8.53 -2.69
CA LYS A 73 36.09 -7.89 -1.43
C LYS A 73 34.72 -8.35 -0.92
N ALA A 74 33.73 -8.49 -1.79
CA ALA A 74 32.40 -8.98 -1.41
C ALA A 74 32.46 -10.42 -0.88
N GLU A 75 33.28 -11.28 -1.47
CA GLU A 75 33.51 -12.65 -0.97
C GLU A 75 34.22 -12.67 0.39
N GLU A 76 35.22 -11.80 0.58
CA GLU A 76 35.91 -11.64 1.86
C GLU A 76 34.95 -11.23 2.97
N ILE A 77 34.08 -10.23 2.71
CA ILE A 77 33.07 -9.80 3.69
C ILE A 77 32.04 -10.90 3.91
N ALA A 78 31.55 -11.56 2.85
CA ALA A 78 30.60 -12.66 2.99
C ALA A 78 31.14 -13.82 3.84
N ALA A 79 32.44 -14.12 3.74
CA ALA A 79 33.09 -15.17 4.51
C ALA A 79 33.11 -14.91 6.03
N THR A 80 32.87 -13.67 6.47
CA THR A 80 32.74 -13.35 7.91
C THR A 80 31.44 -13.85 8.54
N GLY A 81 30.46 -14.24 7.73
CA GLY A 81 29.16 -14.74 8.19
C GLY A 81 28.10 -13.66 8.40
N VAL A 82 28.29 -12.44 7.87
CA VAL A 82 27.23 -11.41 7.86
C VAL A 82 26.01 -11.86 7.05
N ASP A 83 24.82 -11.42 7.47
CA ASP A 83 23.56 -11.69 6.78
C ASP A 83 23.44 -10.92 5.46
N TYR A 84 23.97 -9.69 5.41
CA TYR A 84 23.91 -8.81 4.24
C TYR A 84 25.27 -8.20 3.89
N VAL A 85 25.64 -8.26 2.62
CA VAL A 85 26.83 -7.56 2.09
C VAL A 85 26.39 -6.35 1.27
N LYS A 86 26.84 -5.15 1.66
CA LYS A 86 26.51 -3.89 1.01
C LYS A 86 27.64 -3.42 0.10
N ILE A 87 27.31 -3.17 -1.16
CA ILE A 87 28.27 -2.77 -2.20
C ILE A 87 27.84 -1.43 -2.79
N GLY A 88 28.74 -0.45 -2.78
CA GLY A 88 28.52 0.85 -3.44
C GLY A 88 28.64 0.74 -4.94
N PHE A 89 27.60 1.12 -5.66
CA PHE A 89 27.59 1.24 -7.12
C PHE A 89 27.72 2.71 -7.52
N PHE A 90 28.96 3.14 -7.72
CA PHE A 90 29.28 4.49 -8.19
C PHE A 90 29.06 4.59 -9.72
N PRO A 91 28.70 5.78 -10.25
CA PRO A 91 28.54 5.97 -11.69
C PRO A 91 29.77 5.51 -12.49
N SER A 92 29.61 4.52 -13.36
CA SER A 92 30.69 3.93 -14.16
C SER A 92 30.12 3.11 -15.32
N ALA A 93 30.88 3.00 -16.41
CA ALA A 93 30.56 2.10 -17.52
C ALA A 93 30.58 0.61 -17.11
N ASN A 94 31.29 0.27 -16.03
CA ASN A 94 31.47 -1.11 -15.57
C ASN A 94 30.37 -1.61 -14.63
N ILE A 95 29.36 -0.81 -14.30
CA ILE A 95 28.29 -1.19 -13.35
C ILE A 95 27.70 -2.57 -13.67
N SER A 96 27.37 -2.83 -14.94
CA SER A 96 26.78 -4.09 -15.36
C SER A 96 27.73 -5.28 -15.19
N ALA A 97 29.01 -5.11 -15.54
CA ALA A 97 30.02 -6.15 -15.35
C ALA A 97 30.26 -6.45 -13.84
N CYS A 98 30.24 -5.41 -13.00
CA CYS A 98 30.36 -5.56 -11.55
C CYS A 98 29.13 -6.27 -10.94
N ALA A 99 27.91 -6.00 -11.43
CA ALA A 99 26.73 -6.73 -10.98
C ALA A 99 26.76 -8.21 -11.43
N GLN A 100 27.16 -8.46 -12.67
CA GLN A 100 27.23 -9.81 -13.24
C GLN A 100 28.22 -10.71 -12.50
N VAL A 101 29.42 -10.22 -12.20
CA VAL A 101 30.45 -11.04 -11.55
C VAL A 101 30.07 -11.45 -10.11
N LEU A 102 29.13 -10.73 -9.49
CA LEU A 102 28.63 -11.01 -8.15
C LEU A 102 27.48 -12.02 -8.13
N GLU A 103 26.90 -12.39 -9.27
CA GLU A 103 25.74 -13.29 -9.34
C GLU A 103 25.97 -14.65 -8.63
N PRO A 104 27.13 -15.32 -8.75
CA PRO A 104 27.39 -16.56 -8.01
C PRO A 104 27.41 -16.36 -6.48
N LEU A 105 27.85 -15.20 -6.00
CA LEU A 105 27.82 -14.85 -4.57
C LEU A 105 26.39 -14.50 -4.13
N ALA A 106 25.65 -13.77 -4.95
CA ALA A 106 24.25 -13.39 -4.69
C ALA A 106 23.32 -14.61 -4.55
N ALA A 107 23.66 -15.74 -5.15
CA ALA A 107 22.92 -16.99 -4.99
C ALA A 107 22.99 -17.58 -3.56
N ARG A 108 23.99 -17.21 -2.77
CA ARG A 108 24.25 -17.78 -1.42
C ARG A 108 24.29 -16.73 -0.30
N THR A 109 24.49 -15.46 -0.63
CA THR A 109 24.61 -14.35 0.33
C THR A 109 23.71 -13.21 -0.11
N LYS A 110 23.01 -12.55 0.83
CA LYS A 110 22.10 -11.44 0.50
C LYS A 110 22.91 -10.19 0.16
N LEU A 111 23.01 -9.88 -1.13
CA LEU A 111 23.70 -8.67 -1.59
C LEU A 111 22.74 -7.49 -1.67
N ILE A 112 23.18 -6.34 -1.15
CA ILE A 112 22.46 -5.07 -1.25
C ILE A 112 23.28 -4.10 -2.10
N ALA A 113 22.74 -3.68 -3.23
CA ALA A 113 23.35 -2.65 -4.06
C ALA A 113 23.04 -1.27 -3.47
N VAL A 114 24.05 -0.43 -3.26
CA VAL A 114 23.89 0.93 -2.74
C VAL A 114 24.13 1.92 -3.85
N LEU A 115 23.07 2.67 -4.21
CA LEU A 115 23.10 3.81 -5.12
C LEU A 115 23.20 5.11 -4.32
N PHE A 116 23.66 6.19 -4.95
CA PHE A 116 23.94 7.45 -4.24
C PHE A 116 23.08 8.60 -4.78
N ALA A 117 22.23 9.18 -3.92
CA ALA A 117 21.29 10.24 -4.29
C ALA A 117 21.98 11.48 -4.86
N ASP A 118 23.09 11.89 -4.26
CA ASP A 118 23.91 13.05 -4.61
C ASP A 118 24.81 12.83 -5.84
N LEU A 119 24.74 11.64 -6.44
CA LEU A 119 25.40 11.31 -7.71
C LEU A 119 24.40 11.01 -8.84
N ALA A 120 23.16 11.48 -8.70
CA ALA A 120 22.07 11.30 -9.66
C ALA A 120 21.89 9.83 -10.07
N PRO A 121 21.38 8.98 -9.16
CA PRO A 121 21.33 7.54 -9.38
C PRO A 121 20.40 7.20 -10.56
N ASP A 122 20.86 6.30 -11.41
CA ASP A 122 20.08 5.78 -12.53
C ASP A 122 19.22 4.58 -12.07
N PHE A 123 17.92 4.80 -11.95
CA PHE A 123 16.96 3.76 -11.56
C PHE A 123 16.56 2.83 -12.72
N GLU A 124 17.00 3.09 -13.95
CA GLU A 124 16.89 2.12 -15.05
C GLU A 124 17.78 0.88 -14.82
N LEU A 125 18.74 0.97 -13.89
CA LEU A 125 19.60 -0.15 -13.49
C LEU A 125 18.91 -1.16 -12.55
N LEU A 126 17.74 -0.85 -12.00
CA LEU A 126 17.07 -1.71 -11.02
C LEU A 126 16.78 -3.14 -11.53
N PRO A 127 16.27 -3.35 -12.77
CA PRO A 127 16.06 -4.69 -13.31
C PRO A 127 17.33 -5.52 -13.45
N MET A 128 18.49 -4.87 -13.67
CA MET A 128 19.78 -5.55 -13.73
C MET A 128 20.17 -6.15 -12.37
N PHE A 129 19.95 -5.43 -11.26
CA PHE A 129 20.20 -5.97 -9.93
C PHE A 129 19.31 -7.18 -9.63
N ALA A 130 18.02 -7.12 -10.00
CA ALA A 130 17.11 -8.27 -9.89
C ALA A 130 17.58 -9.46 -10.72
N ARG A 131 17.98 -9.22 -11.98
CA ARG A 131 18.49 -10.26 -12.88
C ARG A 131 19.72 -10.98 -12.32
N HIS A 132 20.63 -10.25 -11.68
CA HIS A 132 21.83 -10.81 -11.04
C HIS A 132 21.60 -11.20 -9.58
N ARG A 133 20.35 -11.44 -9.19
CA ARG A 133 19.94 -12.03 -7.91
C ARG A 133 20.31 -11.24 -6.66
N PHE A 134 20.51 -9.92 -6.79
CA PHE A 134 20.65 -9.07 -5.61
C PHE A 134 19.42 -9.23 -4.72
N HIS A 135 19.62 -9.15 -3.41
CA HIS A 135 18.53 -9.25 -2.45
C HIS A 135 17.79 -7.91 -2.30
N GLY A 136 18.48 -6.80 -2.53
CA GLY A 136 17.89 -5.48 -2.41
C GLY A 136 18.74 -4.36 -2.98
N VAL A 137 18.13 -3.17 -3.01
CA VAL A 137 18.76 -1.92 -3.43
C VAL A 137 18.49 -0.86 -2.38
N MET A 138 19.50 -0.04 -2.10
CA MET A 138 19.44 1.03 -1.13
C MET A 138 19.91 2.33 -1.76
N VAL A 139 19.33 3.46 -1.35
CA VAL A 139 19.89 4.79 -1.66
C VAL A 139 20.53 5.38 -0.40
N ASP A 140 21.75 5.89 -0.52
CA ASP A 140 22.48 6.67 0.50
C ASP A 140 23.04 7.96 -0.14
N THR A 141 23.82 8.75 0.58
CA THR A 141 24.62 9.87 0.04
C THR A 141 26.11 9.51 0.02
N ALA A 142 26.82 9.83 -1.04
CA ALA A 142 28.26 9.64 -1.13
C ALA A 142 29.00 10.75 -0.35
N GLN A 143 28.68 12.01 -0.67
CA GLN A 143 29.40 13.18 -0.15
C GLN A 143 28.79 13.64 1.18
N LYS A 144 29.53 13.41 2.25
CA LYS A 144 29.05 13.65 3.61
C LYS A 144 29.17 15.13 3.95
N GLY A 145 28.05 15.74 4.34
CA GLY A 145 27.93 17.19 4.61
C GLY A 145 27.49 18.03 3.40
N LYS A 146 27.25 17.43 2.22
CA LYS A 146 26.76 18.12 1.02
C LYS A 146 25.27 17.87 0.76
N GLY A 147 24.46 17.96 1.81
CA GLY A 147 23.03 17.69 1.77
C GLY A 147 22.64 16.30 2.23
N ARG A 148 21.33 16.10 2.33
CA ARG A 148 20.62 14.95 2.88
C ARG A 148 19.93 14.18 1.77
N LEU A 149 19.36 13.02 2.08
CA LEU A 149 18.61 12.22 1.11
C LEU A 149 17.54 13.06 0.40
N LEU A 150 16.70 13.77 1.15
CA LEU A 150 15.57 14.53 0.59
C LEU A 150 15.97 15.82 -0.14
N ASP A 151 17.21 16.28 0.01
CA ASP A 151 17.75 17.39 -0.79
C ASP A 151 18.08 16.94 -2.23
N HIS A 152 18.46 15.67 -2.40
CA HIS A 152 18.91 15.10 -3.68
C HIS A 152 17.85 14.20 -4.34
N LEU A 153 17.06 13.52 -3.53
CA LEU A 153 15.94 12.68 -3.94
C LEU A 153 14.67 13.20 -3.26
N PRO A 154 14.02 14.23 -3.81
CA PRO A 154 12.85 14.84 -3.21
C PRO A 154 11.66 13.86 -3.15
N PRO A 155 10.69 14.08 -2.25
CA PRO A 155 9.59 13.15 -1.97
C PRO A 155 8.86 12.64 -3.22
N GLU A 156 8.62 13.52 -4.19
CA GLU A 156 7.96 13.17 -5.46
C GLU A 156 8.70 12.13 -6.30
N ARG A 157 10.01 11.95 -6.11
CA ARG A 157 10.84 10.96 -6.83
C ARG A 157 11.00 9.65 -6.05
N ILE A 158 10.67 9.63 -4.76
CA ILE A 158 10.83 8.44 -3.91
C ILE A 158 9.95 7.27 -4.36
N PRO A 159 8.65 7.45 -4.68
CA PRO A 159 7.81 6.37 -5.20
C PRO A 159 8.40 5.68 -6.43
N GLY A 160 8.96 6.47 -7.36
CA GLY A 160 9.58 5.94 -8.58
C GLY A 160 10.78 5.01 -8.33
N PHE A 161 11.47 5.17 -7.19
CA PHE A 161 12.49 4.23 -6.74
C PHE A 161 11.90 3.08 -5.93
N VAL A 162 11.09 3.39 -4.91
CA VAL A 162 10.59 2.42 -3.94
C VAL A 162 9.63 1.42 -4.59
N ASP A 163 8.61 1.90 -5.30
CA ASP A 163 7.60 1.04 -5.91
C ASP A 163 8.20 0.19 -7.02
N ARG A 164 9.11 0.78 -7.82
CA ARG A 164 9.82 0.07 -8.88
C ARG A 164 10.73 -1.02 -8.33
N THR A 165 11.53 -0.72 -7.30
CA THR A 165 12.39 -1.72 -6.65
C THR A 165 11.58 -2.88 -6.10
N LYS A 166 10.47 -2.57 -5.40
CA LYS A 166 9.56 -3.59 -4.87
C LYS A 166 8.86 -4.42 -5.94
N SER A 167 8.46 -3.80 -7.06
CA SER A 167 7.84 -4.52 -8.19
C SER A 167 8.77 -5.58 -8.81
N LEU A 168 10.08 -5.41 -8.63
CA LEU A 168 11.11 -6.36 -9.06
C LEU A 168 11.42 -7.44 -7.99
N GLY A 169 10.68 -7.47 -6.88
CA GLY A 169 10.89 -8.41 -5.77
C GLY A 169 12.13 -8.12 -4.94
N LEU A 170 12.71 -6.92 -5.06
CA LEU A 170 13.90 -6.50 -4.33
C LEU A 170 13.52 -5.80 -3.02
N MET A 171 14.29 -6.06 -1.96
CA MET A 171 14.22 -5.28 -0.73
C MET A 171 14.71 -3.84 -0.99
N VAL A 172 14.07 -2.84 -0.36
CA VAL A 172 14.40 -1.42 -0.57
C VAL A 172 14.82 -0.71 0.72
N GLY A 173 15.95 -0.01 0.66
CA GLY A 173 16.49 0.79 1.78
C GLY A 173 16.64 2.28 1.44
N LEU A 174 16.43 3.15 2.42
CA LEU A 174 16.72 4.59 2.31
C LEU A 174 17.63 5.06 3.46
N SER A 175 18.65 5.83 3.14
CA SER A 175 19.62 6.44 4.07
C SER A 175 20.15 7.73 3.44
N GLY A 176 21.06 8.41 4.14
CA GLY A 176 21.70 9.63 3.67
C GLY A 176 21.39 10.78 4.60
N SER A 177 22.11 10.84 5.72
CA SER A 177 21.97 11.90 6.74
C SER A 177 20.54 12.10 7.26
N LEU A 178 19.76 11.01 7.33
CA LEU A 178 18.40 11.03 7.87
C LEU A 178 18.40 11.47 9.33
N GLU A 179 17.37 12.24 9.70
CA GLU A 179 17.06 12.62 11.08
C GLU A 179 15.60 12.33 11.42
N ALA A 180 15.22 12.58 12.68
CA ALA A 180 13.87 12.38 13.19
C ALA A 180 12.74 12.95 12.29
N PRO A 181 12.82 14.19 11.74
CA PRO A 181 11.78 14.73 10.87
C PRO A 181 11.59 13.95 9.56
N ASP A 182 12.63 13.25 9.07
CA ASP A 182 12.55 12.52 7.80
C ASP A 182 11.77 11.21 7.92
N ILE A 183 11.70 10.63 9.12
CA ILE A 183 11.04 9.35 9.37
C ILE A 183 9.56 9.40 8.99
N PRO A 184 8.72 10.30 9.55
CA PRO A 184 7.31 10.38 9.17
C PRO A 184 7.09 10.82 7.71
N ARG A 185 8.09 11.45 7.07
CA ARG A 185 8.07 11.81 5.65
C ARG A 185 8.34 10.60 4.74
N LEU A 186 9.15 9.64 5.20
CA LEU A 186 9.57 8.47 4.43
C LEU A 186 8.72 7.22 4.67
N LEU A 187 8.15 7.05 5.86
CA LEU A 187 7.32 5.91 6.22
C LEU A 187 6.10 5.69 5.29
N PRO A 188 5.41 6.74 4.77
CA PRO A 188 4.29 6.54 3.85
C PRO A 188 4.67 5.84 2.54
N PHE A 189 5.92 5.95 2.10
CA PHE A 189 6.44 5.22 0.94
C PHE A 189 6.77 3.75 1.27
N ALA A 190 6.67 3.36 2.54
CA ALA A 190 6.84 2.02 3.05
C ALA A 190 8.18 1.34 2.69
N PRO A 191 9.36 1.99 2.76
CA PRO A 191 10.62 1.29 2.50
C PRO A 191 10.81 0.09 3.44
N ASP A 192 11.58 -0.93 3.05
CA ASP A 192 11.81 -2.10 3.92
C ASP A 192 12.72 -1.76 5.10
N PHE A 193 13.63 -0.80 4.95
CA PHE A 193 14.41 -0.26 6.06
C PHE A 193 14.87 1.19 5.87
N LEU A 194 15.08 1.89 6.98
CA LEU A 194 15.71 3.20 7.06
C LEU A 194 17.06 3.10 7.78
N GLY A 195 18.10 3.68 7.20
CA GLY A 195 19.47 3.64 7.72
C GLY A 195 19.90 4.91 8.43
N PHE A 196 20.47 4.77 9.64
CA PHE A 196 20.88 5.89 10.48
C PHE A 196 22.33 5.73 10.99
N ARG A 197 23.04 6.87 11.03
CA ARG A 197 24.31 7.04 11.77
C ARG A 197 24.32 8.33 12.53
N GLY A 198 24.27 9.46 11.81
CA GLY A 198 24.38 10.80 12.41
C GLY A 198 23.30 11.07 13.46
N ALA A 199 22.05 10.71 13.16
CA ALA A 199 20.94 10.83 14.10
C ALA A 199 21.10 9.99 15.37
N LEU A 200 21.95 8.95 15.36
CA LEU A 200 22.21 8.09 16.53
C LEU A 200 23.35 8.61 17.40
N CYS A 201 24.14 9.57 16.90
CA CYS A 201 25.27 10.18 17.62
C CYS A 201 24.86 11.28 18.60
N GLY A 202 23.58 11.68 18.60
CA GLY A 202 23.12 12.89 19.28
C GLY A 202 23.72 14.17 18.69
N HIS A 203 23.79 15.23 19.49
CA HIS A 203 24.29 16.56 19.06
C HIS A 203 25.81 16.63 18.82
N SER A 204 26.55 15.55 19.10
CA SER A 204 28.02 15.49 19.04
C SER A 204 28.59 15.19 17.65
N GLY A 205 27.72 15.08 16.63
CA GLY A 205 28.11 14.89 15.23
C GLY A 205 28.44 13.45 14.85
N ARG A 206 28.39 13.16 13.55
CA ARG A 206 28.37 11.79 13.00
C ARG A 206 29.56 10.87 13.37
N THR A 207 30.71 11.43 13.72
CA THR A 207 31.92 10.65 14.04
C THR A 207 32.04 10.31 15.53
N SER A 208 31.10 10.76 16.37
CA SER A 208 31.05 10.40 17.77
C SER A 208 30.40 9.03 18.00
N SER A 209 30.59 8.49 19.20
CA SER A 209 29.89 7.29 19.65
C SER A 209 28.38 7.46 19.52
N ILE A 210 27.69 6.37 19.20
CA ILE A 210 26.23 6.29 19.31
C ILE A 210 25.80 6.53 20.76
N SER A 211 24.67 7.23 20.93
CA SER A 211 24.00 7.50 22.20
C SER A 211 22.75 6.63 22.35
N ALA A 212 22.58 6.00 23.51
CA ALA A 212 21.39 5.21 23.82
C ALA A 212 20.09 6.02 23.74
N GLU A 213 20.14 7.28 24.19
CA GLU A 213 19.00 8.19 24.14
C GLU A 213 18.58 8.49 22.68
N ALA A 214 19.55 8.79 21.83
CA ALA A 214 19.30 9.09 20.42
C ALA A 214 18.79 7.85 19.65
N VAL A 215 19.29 6.65 19.98
CA VAL A 215 18.76 5.39 19.43
C VAL A 215 17.30 5.21 19.84
N SER A 216 16.97 5.41 21.11
CA SER A 216 15.59 5.30 21.62
C SER A 216 14.65 6.27 20.90
N GLN A 217 15.05 7.54 20.76
CA GLN A 217 14.26 8.57 20.08
C GLN A 217 13.95 8.18 18.62
N ILE A 218 14.95 7.71 17.87
CA ILE A 218 14.77 7.28 16.48
C ILE A 218 13.93 6.01 16.40
N ARG A 219 14.19 5.02 17.27
CA ARG A 219 13.44 3.77 17.31
C ARG A 219 11.95 4.01 17.53
N GLU A 220 11.59 4.92 18.43
CA GLU A 220 10.20 5.21 18.77
C GLU A 220 9.40 5.85 17.62
N LEU A 221 10.10 6.45 16.65
CA LEU A 221 9.49 6.99 15.43
C LEU A 221 9.27 5.92 14.34
N ILE A 222 9.84 4.72 14.48
CA ILE A 222 9.74 3.64 13.49
C ILE A 222 8.88 2.50 14.07
N PRO A 223 7.84 2.01 13.36
CA PRO A 223 7.02 0.89 13.82
C PRO A 223 7.82 -0.40 14.06
N ALA A 224 7.56 -1.13 15.16
CA ALA A 224 8.22 -2.41 15.47
C ALA A 224 7.35 -3.61 15.07
N GLU A 225 7.96 -4.76 14.75
CA GLU A 225 7.26 -6.05 14.59
C GLU A 225 6.95 -6.65 15.97
N SER A 226 5.67 -6.92 16.27
CA SER A 226 5.29 -7.61 17.51
C SER A 226 5.77 -9.07 17.46
N GLY A 227 6.72 -9.42 18.33
CA GLY A 227 7.12 -10.79 18.56
C GLY A 227 5.99 -11.60 19.21
N THR A 228 5.81 -12.84 18.78
CA THR A 228 4.88 -13.80 19.38
C THR A 228 5.28 -14.09 20.82
N GLY A 229 4.53 -13.56 21.79
CA GLY A 229 4.51 -14.03 23.17
C GLY A 229 4.81 -12.97 24.24
N ASP A 230 3.83 -12.12 24.56
CA ASP A 230 3.42 -11.91 25.96
C ASP A 230 1.99 -11.34 26.01
N GLN A 231 1.09 -12.03 26.70
CA GLN A 231 -0.28 -11.56 26.95
C GLN A 231 -0.29 -10.65 28.18
N SER A 232 0.19 -9.41 28.05
CA SER A 232 -0.25 -8.25 28.85
C SER A 232 0.56 -6.99 28.53
N SER A 233 0.45 -6.45 27.33
CA SER A 233 0.42 -5.00 27.12
C SER A 233 -0.15 -4.74 25.73
N ILE A 234 -1.07 -3.80 25.64
CA ILE A 234 -1.62 -3.36 24.36
C ILE A 234 -0.47 -2.64 23.62
N ASP A 235 -0.10 -3.12 22.44
CA ASP A 235 1.04 -2.62 21.68
C ASP A 235 0.69 -1.32 20.94
N TYR A 236 0.80 -0.20 21.64
CA TYR A 236 0.45 1.15 21.19
C TYR A 236 1.21 1.63 19.93
N ARG A 237 2.27 0.93 19.51
CA ARG A 237 3.12 1.28 18.35
C ARG A 237 2.54 0.83 17.01
N LEU A 238 1.86 -0.32 16.99
CA LEU A 238 1.16 -0.82 15.79
C LEU A 238 -0.04 0.06 15.42
N LEU A 239 -0.55 0.74 16.44
CA LEU A 239 -1.61 1.73 16.38
C LEU A 239 -1.08 3.05 15.79
N ALA A 240 0.06 3.59 16.24
CA ALA A 240 0.66 4.83 15.70
C ALA A 240 1.09 4.72 14.22
N ALA A 241 1.60 3.56 13.80
CA ALA A 241 1.93 3.27 12.41
C ALA A 241 0.73 3.25 11.46
N ARG A 242 -0.46 2.96 12.00
CA ARG A 242 -1.77 3.00 11.31
C ARG A 242 -2.57 4.27 11.64
N GLY A 243 -1.93 5.24 12.30
CA GLY A 243 -2.48 6.54 12.63
C GLY A 243 -3.19 6.66 13.99
N TYR A 244 -3.35 5.61 14.79
CA TYR A 244 -3.89 5.73 16.15
C TYR A 244 -2.83 6.34 17.09
N SER A 245 -3.12 7.51 17.66
CA SER A 245 -2.32 8.10 18.74
C SER A 245 -2.79 7.56 20.10
N PRO A 246 -1.90 7.22 21.07
CA PRO A 246 -2.33 6.90 22.42
C PRO A 246 -2.93 8.15 23.08
N ASP A 247 -3.96 7.92 23.91
CA ASP A 247 -4.70 8.88 24.74
C ASP A 247 -4.49 10.35 24.37
N THR A 248 -5.17 10.81 23.31
CA THR A 248 -5.58 12.22 23.30
C THR A 248 -6.41 12.39 24.56
N ASP A 249 -5.82 13.01 25.58
CA ASP A 249 -6.61 13.57 26.66
C ASP A 249 -7.64 14.48 25.96
N PRO A 250 -8.94 14.15 25.99
CA PRO A 250 -9.95 14.93 25.28
C PRO A 250 -10.10 16.34 25.86
N THR A 251 -9.35 16.68 26.93
CA THR A 251 -9.18 18.05 27.43
C THR A 251 -8.09 18.84 26.69
N LEU A 252 -7.12 18.17 26.06
CA LEU A 252 -6.11 18.81 25.21
C LEU A 252 -6.76 19.21 23.88
N GLY A 253 -6.54 20.46 23.48
CA GLY A 253 -7.21 21.06 22.34
C GLY A 253 -6.65 20.59 20.99
N THR A 254 -6.83 21.43 19.98
CA THR A 254 -6.18 21.25 18.67
C THR A 254 -5.14 22.33 18.45
N ASP A 255 -3.97 21.95 17.99
CA ASP A 255 -3.00 22.87 17.40
C ASP A 255 -3.38 23.19 15.96
N ARG A 256 -3.12 24.43 15.54
CA ARG A 256 -3.29 24.83 14.15
C ARG A 256 -1.94 24.85 13.45
N ILE A 257 -1.70 23.87 12.60
CA ILE A 257 -0.53 23.81 11.73
C ILE A 257 -0.89 24.43 10.38
N PHE A 258 -0.04 25.29 9.84
CA PHE A 258 -0.33 25.95 8.57
C PHE A 258 0.88 26.00 7.65
N VAL A 259 0.60 25.85 6.36
CA VAL A 259 1.50 26.12 5.23
C VAL A 259 0.85 27.26 4.44
N ARG A 260 1.57 28.34 4.20
CA ARG A 260 1.05 29.50 3.45
C ARG A 260 2.00 29.88 2.35
N ASP A 261 1.43 30.45 1.28
CA ASP A 261 2.18 30.93 0.12
C ASP A 261 3.14 29.88 -0.47
N PHE A 262 2.77 28.59 -0.39
CA PHE A 262 3.57 27.54 -0.99
C PHE A 262 3.26 27.48 -2.48
N VAL A 263 4.20 27.93 -3.31
CA VAL A 263 4.00 28.05 -4.75
C VAL A 263 4.79 26.97 -5.49
N LEU A 264 4.09 26.21 -6.34
CA LEU A 264 4.71 25.22 -7.23
C LEU A 264 4.28 25.42 -8.68
N PRO A 265 5.12 25.04 -9.66
CA PRO A 265 4.70 24.86 -11.03
C PRO A 265 3.83 23.60 -11.14
N VAL A 266 2.60 23.73 -11.63
CA VAL A 266 1.63 22.63 -11.73
C VAL A 266 1.08 22.57 -13.16
N GLN A 267 1.01 21.37 -13.74
CA GLN A 267 0.23 21.14 -14.95
C GLN A 267 -1.24 21.01 -14.56
N ILE A 268 -1.99 22.10 -14.64
CA ILE A 268 -3.39 22.12 -14.21
C ILE A 268 -4.24 22.93 -15.15
N GLY A 269 -5.41 22.43 -15.54
CA GLY A 269 -6.26 23.15 -16.48
C GLY A 269 -7.41 22.34 -17.04
N ALA A 270 -8.56 23.01 -17.21
CA ALA A 270 -9.72 22.40 -17.84
C ALA A 270 -9.73 22.66 -19.36
N TYR A 271 -9.05 23.72 -19.80
CA TYR A 271 -9.00 24.12 -21.19
C TYR A 271 -7.86 23.45 -21.93
N SER A 272 -8.10 23.04 -23.17
CA SER A 272 -7.12 22.36 -24.03
C SER A 272 -5.79 23.09 -24.18
N PHE A 273 -5.76 24.43 -24.10
CA PHE A 273 -4.53 25.23 -24.18
C PHE A 273 -3.69 25.19 -22.89
N GLU A 274 -4.27 24.84 -21.74
CA GLU A 274 -3.55 24.63 -20.48
C GLU A 274 -2.87 23.25 -20.43
N HIS A 275 -3.24 22.31 -21.32
CA HIS A 275 -2.59 21.00 -21.38
C HIS A 275 -1.14 21.13 -21.86
N GLY A 276 -0.24 20.38 -21.22
CA GLY A 276 1.19 20.37 -21.55
C GLY A 276 1.99 21.58 -21.06
N HIS A 277 1.35 22.56 -20.39
CA HIS A 277 2.02 23.73 -19.82
C HIS A 277 1.93 23.70 -18.29
N THR A 278 2.97 24.19 -17.62
CA THR A 278 2.94 24.43 -16.17
C THR A 278 2.57 25.87 -15.90
N GLN A 279 1.78 26.09 -14.84
CA GLN A 279 1.47 27.41 -14.31
C GLN A 279 1.72 27.47 -12.81
N LYS A 280 2.00 28.67 -12.29
CA LYS A 280 2.22 28.86 -10.85
C LYS A 280 0.91 28.71 -10.08
N VAL A 281 0.89 27.74 -9.18
CA VAL A 281 -0.21 27.49 -8.25
C VAL A 281 0.26 27.74 -6.84
N ARG A 282 -0.49 28.54 -6.09
CA ARG A 282 -0.31 28.75 -4.65
C ARG A 282 -1.21 27.80 -3.86
N PHE A 283 -0.64 27.24 -2.81
CA PHE A 283 -1.32 26.43 -1.81
C PHE A 283 -1.26 27.13 -0.46
N ASP A 284 -2.42 27.28 0.19
CA ASP A 284 -2.53 27.55 1.62
C ASP A 284 -3.27 26.39 2.28
N VAL A 285 -2.62 25.75 3.26
CA VAL A 285 -3.19 24.61 3.98
C VAL A 285 -3.18 24.91 5.47
N ILE A 286 -4.31 24.71 6.13
CA ILE A 286 -4.46 24.85 7.57
C ILE A 286 -5.00 23.52 8.09
N ALA A 287 -4.26 22.84 8.95
CA ALA A 287 -4.67 21.60 9.60
C ALA A 287 -4.88 21.85 11.11
N ASP A 288 -6.05 21.52 11.62
CA ASP A 288 -6.27 21.43 13.06
C ASP A 288 -5.95 20.00 13.50
N VAL A 289 -4.95 19.88 14.38
CA VAL A 289 -4.30 18.64 14.79
C VAL A 289 -4.50 18.42 16.28
N LEU A 290 -4.96 17.23 16.67
CA LEU A 290 -5.09 16.85 18.07
C LEU A 290 -3.73 16.91 18.79
N GLN A 291 -3.72 17.61 19.92
CA GLN A 291 -2.58 17.66 20.82
C GLN A 291 -2.37 16.30 21.50
N ILE A 292 -1.10 15.91 21.65
CA ILE A 292 -0.71 14.73 22.43
C ILE A 292 -0.18 15.13 23.81
N THR A 293 0.36 16.35 23.94
CA THR A 293 0.94 16.90 25.18
C THR A 293 0.79 18.42 25.19
N ASP A 294 0.75 19.02 26.38
CA ASP A 294 0.81 20.46 26.61
C ASP A 294 2.25 21.02 26.60
N HIS A 295 3.26 20.14 26.64
CA HIS A 295 4.69 20.49 26.62
C HIS A 295 5.41 19.72 25.49
N PRO A 296 5.33 20.19 24.22
CA PRO A 296 5.98 19.51 23.11
C PRO A 296 7.50 19.77 23.11
N GLU A 297 8.27 18.80 23.62
CA GLU A 297 9.75 18.86 23.63
C GLU A 297 10.43 18.01 22.53
N ASP A 298 9.65 17.23 21.78
CA ASP A 298 10.16 16.19 20.85
C ASP A 298 9.31 16.15 19.57
N MET A 299 9.93 15.73 18.45
CA MET A 299 9.27 15.52 17.15
C MET A 299 8.05 14.59 17.25
N ARG A 300 8.06 13.61 18.16
CA ARG A 300 6.93 12.69 18.41
C ARG A 300 5.66 13.41 18.85
N HIS A 301 5.79 14.58 19.46
CA HIS A 301 4.66 15.36 19.99
C HIS A 301 4.00 16.23 18.92
N VAL A 302 4.71 16.55 17.84
CA VAL A 302 4.28 17.53 16.84
C VAL A 302 3.89 16.90 15.52
N PHE A 303 3.03 17.57 14.76
CA PHE A 303 2.73 17.23 13.38
C PHE A 303 3.55 18.15 12.47
N SER A 304 4.49 17.56 11.71
CA SER A 304 5.36 18.36 10.83
C SER A 304 4.58 18.90 9.62
N TYR A 305 4.76 20.18 9.32
CA TYR A 305 4.28 20.81 8.10
C TYR A 305 4.92 20.22 6.84
N ASP A 306 6.09 19.58 6.95
CA ASP A 306 6.76 18.92 5.82
C ASP A 306 5.88 17.81 5.23
N ILE A 307 5.08 17.13 6.06
CA ILE A 307 4.12 16.10 5.59
C ILE A 307 3.14 16.72 4.60
N VAL A 308 2.66 17.93 4.89
CA VAL A 308 1.74 18.66 4.00
C VAL A 308 2.46 19.06 2.70
N MET A 309 3.65 19.63 2.81
CA MET A 309 4.43 20.10 1.67
C MET A 309 4.84 18.94 0.73
N ASP A 310 5.33 17.84 1.30
CA ASP A 310 5.72 16.63 0.58
C ASP A 310 4.52 15.97 -0.11
N GLY A 311 3.38 15.94 0.59
CA GLY A 311 2.11 15.48 0.04
C GLY A 311 1.70 16.27 -1.21
N ILE A 312 1.72 17.60 -1.12
CA ILE A 312 1.42 18.49 -2.26
C ILE A 312 2.39 18.22 -3.42
N ARG A 313 3.70 18.15 -3.16
CA ARG A 313 4.70 17.84 -4.22
C ARG A 313 4.41 16.50 -4.88
N THR A 314 4.13 15.48 -4.09
CA THR A 314 3.83 14.12 -4.58
C THR A 314 2.57 14.08 -5.42
N ILE A 315 1.52 14.79 -5.00
CA ILE A 315 0.25 14.89 -5.76
C ILE A 315 0.47 15.60 -7.10
N VAL A 316 1.15 16.75 -7.10
CA VAL A 316 1.44 17.54 -8.30
C VAL A 316 2.32 16.76 -9.29
N ALA A 317 3.26 15.97 -8.80
CA ALA A 317 4.17 15.20 -9.64
C ALA A 317 3.50 14.05 -10.41
N ARG A 318 2.27 13.65 -10.06
CA ARG A 318 1.51 12.61 -10.78
C ARG A 318 1.12 13.02 -12.21
N GLY A 319 1.26 14.30 -12.55
CA GLY A 319 1.04 14.82 -13.89
C GLY A 319 -0.12 15.79 -13.95
N HIS A 320 -0.79 15.84 -15.10
CA HIS A 320 -1.82 16.83 -15.36
C HIS A 320 -3.07 16.63 -14.50
N ILE A 321 -3.56 17.72 -13.89
CA ILE A 321 -4.79 17.75 -13.12
C ILE A 321 -5.82 18.63 -13.81
N GLN A 322 -7.03 18.12 -14.03
CA GLN A 322 -8.04 18.86 -14.79
C GLN A 322 -8.60 20.08 -14.00
N LEU A 323 -8.85 19.91 -12.71
CA LEU A 323 -9.62 20.85 -11.88
C LEU A 323 -8.88 21.24 -10.60
N SER A 324 -8.94 22.53 -10.23
CA SER A 324 -8.38 23.01 -8.94
C SER A 324 -9.09 22.40 -7.74
N GLU A 325 -10.37 22.10 -7.88
CA GLU A 325 -11.21 21.39 -6.92
C GLU A 325 -10.70 19.97 -6.68
N ALA A 326 -10.34 19.25 -7.74
CA ALA A 326 -9.79 17.91 -7.63
C ALA A 326 -8.42 17.92 -6.96
N LEU A 327 -7.57 18.89 -7.27
CA LEU A 327 -6.29 19.09 -6.59
C LEU A 327 -6.48 19.41 -5.10
N ALA A 328 -7.39 20.33 -4.77
CA ALA A 328 -7.68 20.67 -3.38
C ALA A 328 -8.21 19.46 -2.60
N GLU A 329 -9.09 18.65 -3.20
CA GLU A 329 -9.62 17.43 -2.59
C GLU A 329 -8.51 16.39 -2.33
N GLN A 330 -7.61 16.19 -3.30
CA GLN A 330 -6.49 15.26 -3.14
C GLN A 330 -5.55 15.68 -2.00
N VAL A 331 -5.26 16.99 -1.89
CA VAL A 331 -4.44 17.53 -0.80
C VAL A 331 -5.16 17.35 0.54
N ALA A 332 -6.46 17.69 0.62
CA ALA A 332 -7.24 17.52 1.84
C ALA A 332 -7.32 16.06 2.27
N ALA A 333 -7.56 15.14 1.34
CA ALA A 333 -7.61 13.71 1.60
C ALA A 333 -6.26 13.21 2.14
N HIS A 334 -5.14 13.59 1.52
CA HIS A 334 -3.81 13.21 1.97
C HIS A 334 -3.49 13.71 3.39
N VAL A 335 -3.78 14.98 3.70
CA VAL A 335 -3.54 15.52 5.05
C VAL A 335 -4.43 14.82 6.09
N LEU A 336 -5.67 14.46 5.71
CA LEU A 336 -6.59 13.68 6.55
C LEU A 336 -6.24 12.19 6.66
N GLU A 337 -5.22 11.67 5.97
CA GLU A 337 -4.73 10.31 6.25
C GLU A 337 -4.15 10.20 7.66
N ASN A 338 -3.59 11.30 8.19
CA ASN A 338 -3.10 11.34 9.57
C ASN A 338 -4.25 11.49 10.57
N GLN A 339 -4.45 10.52 11.48
CA GLN A 339 -5.63 10.53 12.36
C GLN A 339 -5.69 11.68 13.35
N ARG A 340 -4.55 12.32 13.66
CA ARG A 340 -4.53 13.50 14.52
C ARG A 340 -5.16 14.71 13.82
N VAL A 341 -5.18 14.76 12.50
CA VAL A 341 -5.85 15.83 11.77
C VAL A 341 -7.36 15.59 11.83
N VAL A 342 -8.06 16.48 12.52
CA VAL A 342 -9.53 16.45 12.65
C VAL A 342 -10.22 17.34 11.63
N ARG A 343 -9.51 18.36 11.14
CA ARG A 343 -9.99 19.29 10.14
C ARG A 343 -8.84 19.83 9.32
N VAL A 344 -9.07 20.00 8.03
CA VAL A 344 -8.15 20.67 7.12
C VAL A 344 -8.91 21.67 6.25
N THR A 345 -8.34 22.86 6.09
CA THR A 345 -8.75 23.84 5.08
C THR A 345 -7.65 23.91 4.04
N VAL A 346 -8.01 23.75 2.77
CA VAL A 346 -7.08 23.78 1.64
C VAL A 346 -7.56 24.82 0.65
N ARG A 347 -6.69 25.78 0.35
CA ARG A 347 -6.88 26.78 -0.71
C ARG A 347 -5.86 26.54 -1.82
N VAL A 348 -6.35 26.51 -3.05
CA VAL A 348 -5.56 26.30 -4.27
C VAL A 348 -5.87 27.42 -5.24
N GLU A 349 -4.86 28.21 -5.62
CA GLU A 349 -5.03 29.37 -6.50
C GLU A 349 -4.07 29.33 -7.68
N LYS A 350 -4.61 29.55 -8.89
CA LYS A 350 -3.82 29.76 -10.11
C LYS A 350 -3.45 31.24 -10.17
N LEU A 351 -2.15 31.54 -10.15
CA LEU A 351 -1.66 32.92 -10.07
C LEU A 351 -1.61 33.62 -11.44
N GLU A 352 -1.74 32.87 -12.53
CA GLU A 352 -1.50 33.34 -13.90
C GLU A 352 -2.79 33.53 -14.72
N LEU A 353 -3.97 33.18 -14.17
CA LEU A 353 -5.27 33.33 -14.82
C LEU A 353 -6.05 34.54 -14.29
N GLY A 354 -6.49 35.42 -15.19
CA GLY A 354 -7.43 36.51 -14.89
C GLY A 354 -6.86 37.58 -13.94
N PRO A 355 -7.69 38.23 -13.09
CA PRO A 355 -7.28 39.33 -12.19
C PRO A 355 -6.35 38.90 -11.03
N GLY A 356 -5.56 37.82 -11.19
CA GLY A 356 -4.67 37.26 -10.18
C GLY A 356 -5.44 36.52 -9.08
N GLY A 357 -5.05 35.28 -8.79
CA GLY A 357 -5.57 34.53 -7.63
C GLY A 357 -6.98 33.95 -7.82
N VAL A 358 -7.24 33.32 -8.97
CA VAL A 358 -8.48 32.53 -9.16
C VAL A 358 -8.26 31.12 -8.64
N GLY A 359 -9.14 30.63 -7.79
CA GLY A 359 -8.93 29.37 -7.10
C GLY A 359 -10.16 28.83 -6.36
N VAL A 360 -9.93 27.79 -5.58
CA VAL A 360 -10.92 27.16 -4.71
C VAL A 360 -10.39 27.11 -3.28
N GLU A 361 -11.28 27.24 -2.31
CA GLU A 361 -11.02 26.93 -0.91
C GLU A 361 -12.03 25.87 -0.45
N ILE A 362 -11.54 24.79 0.17
CA ILE A 362 -12.38 23.73 0.73
C ILE A 362 -12.04 23.52 2.20
N GLU A 363 -13.04 23.17 3.00
CA GLU A 363 -12.87 22.64 4.34
C GLU A 363 -13.32 21.17 4.36
N ARG A 364 -12.50 20.30 4.93
CA ARG A 364 -12.83 18.89 5.17
C ARG A 364 -12.61 18.56 6.63
N LYS A 365 -13.57 17.86 7.23
CA LYS A 365 -13.48 17.36 8.61
C LYS A 365 -13.38 15.84 8.57
N ARG A 366 -12.60 15.28 9.49
CA ARG A 366 -12.64 13.84 9.76
C ARG A 366 -14.05 13.51 10.21
N GLN A 367 -14.73 12.62 9.49
CA GLN A 367 -16.03 12.12 9.93
C GLN A 367 -15.80 11.34 11.23
N SER A 368 -16.41 11.78 12.32
CA SER A 368 -16.37 11.05 13.58
C SER A 368 -17.10 9.72 13.38
N ALA A 369 -16.41 8.61 13.61
CA ALA A 369 -17.09 7.36 13.92
C ALA A 369 -18.05 7.64 15.07
N GLY A 370 -19.36 7.51 14.83
CA GLY A 370 -20.40 8.05 15.71
C GLY A 370 -20.27 7.60 17.16
N ARG A 371 -19.80 8.48 18.04
CA ARG A 371 -20.12 8.44 19.48
C ARG A 371 -21.58 8.86 19.65
N GLY A 372 -22.49 7.93 19.40
CA GLY A 372 -23.89 8.06 19.82
C GLY A 372 -24.02 7.72 21.30
N ALA A 373 -23.67 8.65 22.19
CA ALA A 373 -24.09 8.61 23.58
C ALA A 373 -25.02 9.80 23.83
N ALA A 374 -26.32 9.52 23.79
CA ALA A 374 -27.38 10.46 24.07
C ALA A 374 -27.27 11.03 25.49
N SER A 375 -27.41 12.34 25.61
CA SER A 375 -27.76 13.00 26.87
C SER A 375 -29.24 12.74 27.19
N GLY A 376 -29.56 12.56 28.48
CA GLY A 376 -30.94 12.33 28.92
C GLY A 376 -31.05 11.96 30.39
N ILE A 377 -31.40 12.95 31.21
CA ILE A 377 -31.43 12.99 32.67
C ILE A 377 -32.58 12.17 33.30
N ALA A 378 -32.22 11.47 34.40
CA ALA A 378 -32.96 11.11 35.62
C ALA A 378 -34.39 10.51 35.62
N GLY A 379 -34.57 9.43 36.41
CA GLY A 379 -35.81 9.24 37.18
C GLY A 379 -36.31 7.82 37.50
N ARG A 380 -35.75 7.21 38.57
CA ARG A 380 -36.47 6.51 39.66
C ARG A 380 -37.12 5.11 39.44
N LYS A 381 -36.49 4.14 40.14
CA LYS A 381 -37.01 3.06 41.01
C LYS A 381 -37.98 1.97 40.49
N ASP A 382 -37.44 0.75 40.62
CA ASP A 382 -37.98 -0.44 41.30
C ASP A 382 -38.57 -1.59 40.47
N ARG A 383 -38.10 -2.78 40.86
CA ARG A 383 -38.67 -4.12 40.79
C ARG A 383 -38.58 -5.00 39.53
N SER A 384 -38.16 -6.22 39.87
CA SER A 384 -38.40 -7.53 39.25
C SER A 384 -37.32 -8.05 38.29
N VAL A 385 -36.50 -8.93 38.88
CA VAL A 385 -35.60 -9.86 38.23
C VAL A 385 -36.45 -10.81 37.37
N VAL A 386 -36.41 -10.62 36.05
CA VAL A 386 -36.88 -11.59 35.07
C VAL A 386 -35.67 -12.00 34.24
N PHE A 387 -35.27 -13.26 34.37
CA PHE A 387 -34.33 -13.93 33.48
C PHE A 387 -34.78 -13.72 32.03
N ARG A 388 -33.97 -13.05 31.22
CA ARG A 388 -34.09 -13.04 29.76
C ARG A 388 -32.80 -13.56 29.12
N PRO A 389 -32.91 -14.27 27.99
CA PRO A 389 -31.85 -15.11 27.46
C PRO A 389 -30.67 -14.27 26.96
N ARG A 390 -29.49 -14.89 26.89
CA ARG A 390 -28.30 -14.39 26.18
C ARG A 390 -28.72 -13.64 24.91
N GLN A 391 -28.51 -12.32 24.89
CA GLN A 391 -28.62 -11.54 23.66
C GLN A 391 -27.65 -12.13 22.64
N GLU A 392 -28.23 -12.55 21.53
CA GLU A 392 -27.53 -13.00 20.35
C GLU A 392 -26.55 -11.92 19.89
N ARG A 393 -25.43 -12.39 19.33
CA ARG A 393 -24.42 -11.57 18.67
C ARG A 393 -25.09 -10.65 17.63
N PRO A 394 -24.56 -9.44 17.36
CA PRO A 394 -25.12 -8.57 16.33
C PRO A 394 -25.25 -9.35 15.01
N GLU A 395 -26.41 -9.30 14.36
CA GLU A 395 -26.62 -9.92 13.05
C GLU A 395 -25.49 -9.50 12.10
N VAL A 396 -24.71 -10.48 11.64
CA VAL A 396 -23.69 -10.28 10.62
C VAL A 396 -24.42 -9.80 9.38
N LEU A 397 -24.23 -8.53 9.01
CA LEU A 397 -24.75 -7.95 7.77
C LEU A 397 -24.34 -8.86 6.61
N ARG A 398 -25.33 -9.54 6.00
CA ARG A 398 -25.10 -10.51 4.93
C ARG A 398 -24.62 -9.77 3.67
N ARG A 399 -23.32 -9.75 3.43
CA ARG A 399 -22.70 -9.15 2.24
C ARG A 399 -22.78 -10.11 1.07
N ALA A 400 -23.11 -9.61 -0.12
CA ALA A 400 -23.19 -10.42 -1.34
C ALA A 400 -22.26 -9.88 -2.45
N ILE A 401 -21.56 -10.78 -3.13
CA ILE A 401 -20.84 -10.44 -4.35
C ILE A 401 -21.76 -10.70 -5.53
N VAL A 402 -21.87 -9.73 -6.44
CA VAL A 402 -22.71 -9.84 -7.63
C VAL A 402 -21.86 -9.64 -8.87
N LYS A 403 -21.64 -10.71 -9.61
CA LYS A 403 -20.92 -10.65 -10.88
C LYS A 403 -21.87 -10.33 -12.02
N LEU A 404 -21.58 -9.26 -12.75
CA LEU A 404 -22.30 -8.87 -13.96
C LEU A 404 -21.48 -9.23 -15.20
N GLY A 405 -21.88 -10.28 -15.91
CA GLY A 405 -21.13 -10.78 -17.07
C GLY A 405 -21.12 -9.82 -18.25
N GLY A 406 -19.95 -9.53 -18.83
CA GLY A 406 -19.83 -8.54 -19.91
C GLY A 406 -20.53 -8.89 -21.23
N SER A 407 -20.99 -10.13 -21.43
CA SER A 407 -21.90 -10.48 -22.53
C SER A 407 -23.29 -9.84 -22.39
N THR A 408 -23.60 -9.21 -21.25
CA THR A 408 -24.78 -8.35 -21.08
C THR A 408 -24.64 -7.01 -21.81
N ALA A 409 -23.45 -6.61 -22.28
CA ALA A 409 -23.16 -5.25 -22.79
C ALA A 409 -24.05 -4.79 -23.96
N HIS A 410 -24.64 -5.72 -24.71
CA HIS A 410 -25.55 -5.43 -25.84
C HIS A 410 -27.02 -5.79 -25.57
N ALA A 411 -27.32 -6.35 -24.40
CA ALA A 411 -28.64 -6.81 -24.05
C ALA A 411 -29.44 -5.64 -23.45
N ALA A 412 -30.70 -5.47 -23.87
CA ALA A 412 -31.59 -4.43 -23.33
C ALA A 412 -31.70 -4.50 -21.79
N GLU A 413 -31.45 -5.69 -21.25
CA GLU A 413 -31.50 -6.07 -19.85
C GLU A 413 -30.34 -5.51 -19.01
N MET A 414 -29.21 -5.07 -19.59
CA MET A 414 -28.09 -4.54 -18.80
C MET A 414 -28.48 -3.31 -17.99
N LYS A 415 -29.23 -2.38 -18.61
CA LYS A 415 -29.73 -1.20 -17.91
C LYS A 415 -30.64 -1.60 -16.75
N SER A 416 -31.49 -2.60 -16.96
CA SER A 416 -32.39 -3.13 -15.93
C SER A 416 -31.62 -3.76 -14.78
N TRP A 417 -30.58 -4.56 -15.06
CA TRP A 417 -29.72 -5.14 -14.04
C TRP A 417 -28.96 -4.09 -13.24
N ILE A 418 -28.34 -3.10 -13.90
CA ILE A 418 -27.60 -2.05 -13.20
C ILE A 418 -28.53 -1.23 -12.31
N ALA A 419 -29.72 -0.86 -12.81
CA ALA A 419 -30.72 -0.16 -12.00
C ALA A 419 -31.21 -1.00 -10.81
N ALA A 420 -31.41 -2.31 -11.00
CA ALA A 420 -31.80 -3.23 -9.93
C ALA A 420 -30.71 -3.36 -8.85
N LEU A 421 -29.44 -3.47 -9.26
CA LEU A 421 -28.29 -3.58 -8.35
C LEU A 421 -28.07 -2.27 -7.57
N ALA A 422 -28.12 -1.13 -8.24
CA ALA A 422 -28.03 0.18 -7.60
C ALA A 422 -29.17 0.43 -6.58
N GLY A 423 -30.33 -0.21 -6.78
CA GLY A 423 -31.49 -0.18 -5.88
C GLY A 423 -31.50 -1.23 -4.78
N SER A 424 -30.44 -2.01 -4.62
CA SER A 424 -30.37 -3.08 -3.62
C SER A 424 -30.41 -2.54 -2.18
N ARG A 425 -31.17 -3.22 -1.30
CA ARG A 425 -31.06 -3.04 0.16
C ARG A 425 -30.04 -3.96 0.82
N LEU A 426 -29.56 -4.98 0.08
CA LEU A 426 -28.44 -5.79 0.52
C LEU A 426 -27.12 -5.03 0.32
N PRO A 427 -26.14 -5.18 1.23
CA PRO A 427 -24.79 -4.69 1.00
C PRO A 427 -24.13 -5.57 -0.08
N ILE A 428 -24.14 -5.07 -1.33
CA ILE A 428 -23.62 -5.80 -2.49
C ILE A 428 -22.35 -5.17 -3.05
N VAL A 429 -21.48 -5.99 -3.63
CA VAL A 429 -20.31 -5.55 -4.40
C VAL A 429 -20.45 -6.05 -5.83
N ILE A 430 -20.37 -5.15 -6.81
CA ILE A 430 -20.47 -5.50 -8.22
C ILE A 430 -19.09 -5.87 -8.77
N VAL A 431 -18.98 -7.07 -9.35
CA VAL A 431 -17.80 -7.53 -10.09
C VAL A 431 -18.09 -7.45 -11.59
N PRO A 432 -17.42 -6.55 -12.34
CA PRO A 432 -17.58 -6.48 -13.78
C PRO A 432 -16.96 -7.70 -14.46
N GLY A 433 -17.61 -8.21 -15.51
CA GLY A 433 -16.94 -9.06 -16.50
C GLY A 433 -16.05 -8.23 -17.44
N GLY A 434 -15.36 -8.90 -18.36
CA GLY A 434 -14.54 -8.21 -19.37
C GLY A 434 -15.30 -7.81 -20.65
N GLY A 435 -16.38 -8.51 -20.98
CA GLY A 435 -17.21 -8.22 -22.16
C GLY A 435 -16.41 -8.17 -23.47
N LEU A 436 -16.84 -7.29 -24.39
CA LEU A 436 -16.17 -7.08 -25.68
C LEU A 436 -14.68 -6.74 -25.53
N PHE A 437 -14.31 -6.06 -24.44
CA PHE A 437 -12.92 -5.70 -24.19
C PHE A 437 -12.06 -6.95 -23.98
N ALA A 438 -12.53 -7.93 -23.20
CA ALA A 438 -11.81 -9.18 -22.99
C ALA A 438 -11.94 -10.16 -24.17
N ASP A 439 -13.04 -10.12 -24.91
CA ASP A 439 -13.18 -10.90 -26.15
C ASP A 439 -12.15 -10.43 -27.19
N HIS A 440 -11.93 -9.12 -27.31
CA HIS A 440 -10.89 -8.57 -28.18
C HIS A 440 -9.48 -9.00 -27.76
N VAL A 441 -9.21 -9.13 -26.45
CA VAL A 441 -7.94 -9.69 -25.96
C VAL A 441 -7.77 -11.14 -26.44
N ARG A 442 -8.82 -11.96 -26.36
CA ARG A 442 -8.79 -13.37 -26.78
C ARG A 442 -8.53 -13.51 -28.28
N GLU A 443 -9.20 -12.69 -29.09
CA GLU A 443 -8.99 -12.65 -30.55
C GLU A 443 -7.56 -12.19 -30.88
N THR A 444 -7.12 -11.10 -30.24
CA THR A 444 -5.81 -10.50 -30.50
C THR A 444 -4.67 -11.41 -30.06
N GLN A 445 -4.82 -12.14 -28.95
CA GLN A 445 -3.84 -13.14 -28.50
C GLN A 445 -3.57 -14.19 -29.57
N THR A 446 -4.64 -14.69 -30.21
CA THR A 446 -4.52 -15.66 -31.30
C THR A 446 -3.73 -15.10 -32.49
N SER A 447 -3.89 -13.81 -32.78
CA SER A 447 -3.21 -13.15 -33.90
C SER A 447 -1.78 -12.66 -33.61
N MET A 448 -1.49 -12.28 -32.35
CA MET A 448 -0.23 -11.66 -31.93
C MET A 448 0.68 -12.61 -31.12
N ASP A 449 0.18 -13.79 -30.75
CA ASP A 449 0.92 -14.86 -30.06
C ASP A 449 1.61 -14.43 -28.75
N PHE A 450 0.91 -13.63 -27.93
CA PHE A 450 1.40 -13.29 -26.59
C PHE A 450 0.93 -14.29 -25.53
N SER A 451 1.66 -14.35 -24.41
CA SER A 451 1.47 -15.35 -23.36
C SER A 451 0.11 -15.22 -22.63
N ASP A 452 -0.36 -16.33 -22.07
CA ASP A 452 -1.54 -16.35 -21.20
C ASP A 452 -1.42 -15.40 -20.00
N THR A 453 -0.20 -15.17 -19.50
CA THR A 453 0.04 -14.18 -18.44
C THR A 453 -0.28 -12.76 -18.92
N ALA A 454 0.16 -12.39 -20.12
CA ALA A 454 -0.17 -11.09 -20.70
C ALA A 454 -1.66 -10.99 -21.04
N ALA A 455 -2.24 -12.05 -21.61
CA ALA A 455 -3.66 -12.10 -21.94
C ALA A 455 -4.56 -11.96 -20.71
N HIS A 456 -4.24 -12.68 -19.63
CA HIS A 456 -4.97 -12.60 -18.37
C HIS A 456 -4.85 -11.21 -17.75
N ALA A 457 -3.66 -10.59 -17.79
CA ALA A 457 -3.49 -9.21 -17.32
C ALA A 457 -4.34 -8.21 -18.12
N MET A 458 -4.35 -8.34 -19.45
CA MET A 458 -5.19 -7.52 -20.33
C MET A 458 -6.69 -7.79 -20.11
N ALA A 459 -7.10 -9.03 -19.82
CA ALA A 459 -8.48 -9.38 -19.50
C ALA A 459 -8.95 -8.74 -18.18
N ILE A 460 -8.07 -8.65 -17.17
CA ILE A 460 -8.36 -7.93 -15.92
C ILE A 460 -8.47 -6.41 -16.16
N LEU A 461 -7.61 -5.84 -17.01
CA LEU A 461 -7.75 -4.43 -17.43
C LEU A 461 -9.05 -4.19 -18.22
N ALA A 462 -9.46 -5.14 -19.05
CA ALA A 462 -10.75 -5.12 -19.74
C ALA A 462 -11.94 -5.13 -18.76
N MET A 463 -11.84 -5.86 -17.65
CA MET A 463 -12.85 -5.79 -16.57
C MET A 463 -12.92 -4.39 -15.95
N GLU A 464 -11.80 -3.68 -15.78
CA GLU A 464 -11.83 -2.29 -15.31
C GLU A 464 -12.49 -1.35 -16.31
N GLN A 465 -12.18 -1.49 -17.61
CA GLN A 465 -12.83 -0.71 -18.66
C GLN A 465 -14.35 -0.91 -18.63
N PHE A 466 -14.82 -2.15 -18.48
CA PHE A 466 -16.25 -2.42 -18.34
C PHE A 466 -16.82 -1.91 -17.01
N GLY A 467 -16.04 -1.96 -15.92
CA GLY A 467 -16.39 -1.36 -14.64
C GLY A 467 -16.71 0.13 -14.76
N HIS A 468 -15.93 0.88 -15.54
CA HIS A 468 -16.21 2.29 -15.85
C HIS A 468 -17.52 2.48 -16.64
N VAL A 469 -17.84 1.56 -17.57
CA VAL A 469 -19.14 1.59 -18.29
C VAL A 469 -20.32 1.36 -17.34
N ILE A 470 -20.15 0.52 -16.31
CA ILE A 470 -21.17 0.29 -15.27
C ILE A 470 -21.33 1.53 -14.40
N LEU A 471 -20.22 2.11 -13.93
CA LEU A 471 -20.19 3.27 -13.04
C LEU A 471 -20.91 4.50 -13.62
N ASP A 472 -20.82 4.71 -14.93
CA ASP A 472 -21.47 5.82 -15.64
C ASP A 472 -23.02 5.77 -15.60
N ARG A 473 -23.61 4.63 -15.20
CA ARG A 473 -25.06 4.41 -15.34
C ARG A 473 -25.90 4.85 -14.15
N ASP A 474 -25.33 4.98 -12.95
CA ASP A 474 -26.09 5.33 -11.74
C ASP A 474 -25.16 5.92 -10.67
N GLU A 475 -25.54 7.06 -10.09
CA GLU A 475 -24.75 7.83 -9.11
C GLU A 475 -24.55 7.12 -7.76
N ARG A 476 -25.35 6.09 -7.48
CA ARG A 476 -25.23 5.25 -6.29
C ARG A 476 -24.10 4.25 -6.42
N LEU A 477 -23.57 4.06 -7.63
CA LEU A 477 -22.40 3.24 -7.88
C LEU A 477 -21.13 4.07 -7.61
N ALA A 478 -20.12 3.45 -7.02
CA ALA A 478 -18.83 4.10 -6.82
C ALA A 478 -17.67 3.14 -7.09
N PRO A 479 -16.55 3.62 -7.65
CA PRO A 479 -15.40 2.78 -7.93
C PRO A 479 -14.74 2.31 -6.63
N ALA A 480 -14.23 1.08 -6.62
CA ALA A 480 -13.38 0.58 -5.54
C ALA A 480 -12.28 -0.33 -6.11
N ARG A 481 -11.01 -0.03 -5.80
CA ARG A 481 -9.81 -0.73 -6.27
C ARG A 481 -9.17 -1.65 -5.22
N SER A 482 -9.52 -1.46 -3.95
CA SER A 482 -9.00 -2.23 -2.81
C SER A 482 -10.12 -2.74 -1.90
N LEU A 483 -9.82 -3.71 -1.04
CA LEU A 483 -10.77 -4.21 -0.03
C LEU A 483 -11.24 -3.09 0.91
N ASP A 484 -10.35 -2.18 1.28
CA ASP A 484 -10.66 -1.03 2.13
C ASP A 484 -11.57 -0.02 1.42
N GLU A 485 -11.36 0.23 0.13
CA GLU A 485 -12.26 1.06 -0.67
C GLU A 485 -13.66 0.44 -0.80
N ILE A 486 -13.74 -0.88 -1.02
CA ILE A 486 -15.02 -1.60 -1.05
C ILE A 486 -15.77 -1.40 0.27
N GLY A 487 -15.07 -1.53 1.40
CA GLY A 487 -15.62 -1.28 2.73
C GLY A 487 -16.16 0.15 2.89
N ARG A 488 -15.35 1.16 2.56
CA ARG A 488 -15.74 2.59 2.65
C ARG A 488 -16.96 2.93 1.79
N VAL A 489 -17.04 2.38 0.58
CA VAL A 489 -18.19 2.63 -0.31
C VAL A 489 -19.48 2.02 0.26
N LEU A 490 -19.41 0.81 0.81
CA LEU A 490 -20.54 0.17 1.49
C LEU A 490 -20.98 0.97 2.72
N GLU A 491 -20.04 1.45 3.54
CA GLU A 491 -20.30 2.27 4.72
C GLU A 491 -20.96 3.61 4.35
N ALA A 492 -20.60 4.18 3.19
CA ALA A 492 -21.24 5.37 2.63
C ALA A 492 -22.64 5.12 2.05
N GLY A 493 -23.18 3.90 2.15
CA GLY A 493 -24.49 3.53 1.63
C GLY A 493 -24.55 3.46 0.09
N LYS A 494 -23.39 3.42 -0.57
CA LYS A 494 -23.26 3.27 -2.02
C LYS A 494 -22.94 1.81 -2.39
N VAL A 495 -23.04 1.50 -3.68
CA VAL A 495 -22.73 0.17 -4.22
C VAL A 495 -21.34 0.20 -4.87
N PRO A 496 -20.33 -0.49 -4.32
CA PRO A 496 -19.02 -0.56 -4.95
C PRO A 496 -19.06 -1.36 -6.25
N VAL A 497 -18.45 -0.80 -7.28
CA VAL A 497 -18.04 -1.52 -8.51
C VAL A 497 -16.55 -1.77 -8.41
N TRP A 498 -16.16 -3.04 -8.36
CA TRP A 498 -14.77 -3.43 -8.20
C TRP A 498 -14.00 -3.19 -9.50
N LEU A 499 -12.90 -2.42 -9.40
CA LEU A 499 -11.92 -2.20 -10.46
C LEU A 499 -10.70 -3.08 -10.14
N PRO A 500 -10.57 -4.27 -10.77
CA PRO A 500 -9.76 -5.35 -10.23
C PRO A 500 -8.24 -5.25 -10.40
N SER A 501 -7.69 -4.37 -11.25
CA SER A 501 -6.28 -4.47 -11.66
C SER A 501 -5.30 -4.37 -10.49
N SER A 502 -5.52 -3.42 -9.57
CA SER A 502 -4.63 -3.20 -8.43
C SER A 502 -4.62 -4.36 -7.43
N LEU A 503 -5.73 -5.10 -7.34
CA LEU A 503 -5.90 -6.17 -6.36
C LEU A 503 -5.63 -7.56 -6.98
N ALA A 504 -6.20 -7.85 -8.15
CA ALA A 504 -6.13 -9.16 -8.79
C ALA A 504 -4.78 -9.43 -9.47
N LEU A 505 -4.12 -8.42 -10.07
CA LEU A 505 -2.82 -8.62 -10.72
C LEU A 505 -1.68 -8.85 -9.73
N ALA A 506 -1.81 -8.30 -8.51
CA ALA A 506 -0.83 -8.47 -7.44
C ALA A 506 -1.07 -9.76 -6.61
N ALA A 507 -2.16 -10.49 -6.87
CA ALA A 507 -2.57 -11.64 -6.07
C ALA A 507 -1.82 -12.91 -6.48
N LEU A 508 -0.99 -13.45 -5.58
CA LEU A 508 -0.24 -14.70 -5.82
C LEU A 508 -1.13 -15.95 -5.90
N ASP A 509 -2.33 -15.87 -5.34
CA ASP A 509 -3.33 -16.94 -5.31
C ASP A 509 -4.34 -16.87 -6.49
N VAL A 510 -4.06 -16.02 -7.49
CA VAL A 510 -4.83 -15.92 -8.73
C VAL A 510 -3.94 -16.38 -9.89
N PRO A 511 -4.07 -17.62 -10.37
CA PRO A 511 -3.31 -18.10 -11.52
C PRO A 511 -3.56 -17.25 -12.77
N ALA A 512 -2.49 -16.89 -13.48
CA ALA A 512 -2.58 -16.10 -14.69
C ALA A 512 -2.86 -16.99 -15.93
N SER A 513 -4.12 -17.39 -16.11
CA SER A 513 -4.58 -18.22 -17.24
C SER A 513 -6.03 -17.94 -17.60
N TRP A 514 -6.48 -18.43 -18.76
CA TRP A 514 -7.89 -18.37 -19.17
C TRP A 514 -8.82 -19.29 -18.37
N ASP A 515 -8.26 -20.18 -17.53
CA ASP A 515 -9.07 -20.97 -16.59
C ASP A 515 -9.65 -20.08 -15.47
N ILE A 516 -9.03 -18.93 -15.22
CA ILE A 516 -9.47 -17.93 -14.26
C ILE A 516 -10.06 -16.76 -15.02
N THR A 517 -11.37 -16.57 -14.91
CA THR A 517 -12.04 -15.40 -15.49
C THR A 517 -12.82 -14.64 -14.41
N SER A 518 -13.61 -13.65 -14.84
CA SER A 518 -14.49 -12.87 -13.95
C SER A 518 -15.40 -13.70 -13.03
N ASP A 519 -15.75 -14.96 -13.35
CA ASP A 519 -16.54 -15.79 -12.43
C ASP A 519 -15.68 -16.29 -11.26
N SER A 520 -14.51 -16.88 -11.57
CA SER A 520 -13.50 -17.25 -10.57
C SER A 520 -13.06 -16.05 -9.72
N LEU A 521 -12.83 -14.89 -10.33
CA LEU A 521 -12.43 -13.68 -9.61
C LEU A 521 -13.54 -13.17 -8.68
N ALA A 522 -14.81 -13.33 -9.06
CA ALA A 522 -15.93 -12.99 -8.17
C ALA A 522 -16.01 -13.94 -6.96
N ALA A 523 -15.78 -15.24 -7.19
CA ALA A 523 -15.70 -16.23 -6.11
C ALA A 523 -14.51 -15.97 -5.18
N TRP A 524 -13.34 -15.69 -5.74
CA TRP A 524 -12.13 -15.33 -5.01
C TRP A 524 -12.34 -14.07 -4.16
N LEU A 525 -12.92 -13.01 -4.73
CA LEU A 525 -13.23 -11.79 -3.99
C LEU A 525 -14.23 -12.04 -2.85
N ALA A 526 -15.22 -12.91 -3.09
CA ALA A 526 -16.17 -13.31 -2.05
C ALA A 526 -15.46 -13.94 -0.84
N GLY A 527 -14.43 -14.77 -1.09
CA GLY A 527 -13.57 -15.33 -0.05
C GLY A 527 -12.78 -14.26 0.70
N LYS A 528 -12.16 -13.31 -0.02
CA LYS A 528 -11.39 -12.21 0.60
C LYS A 528 -12.23 -11.29 1.48
N LEU A 529 -13.49 -11.06 1.11
CA LEU A 529 -14.40 -10.18 1.86
C LEU A 529 -15.25 -10.91 2.92
N GLY A 530 -15.14 -12.24 3.00
CA GLY A 530 -16.01 -13.06 3.86
C GLY A 530 -17.49 -12.91 3.51
N ALA A 531 -17.82 -12.79 2.22
CA ALA A 531 -19.19 -12.61 1.76
C ALA A 531 -20.03 -13.86 2.03
N ASN A 532 -21.30 -13.65 2.37
CA ASN A 532 -22.22 -14.75 2.69
C ASN A 532 -22.90 -15.32 1.45
N ALA A 533 -22.93 -14.55 0.37
CA ALA A 533 -23.58 -14.96 -0.86
C ALA A 533 -22.80 -14.50 -2.09
N LEU A 534 -22.91 -15.28 -3.16
CA LEU A 534 -22.37 -14.98 -4.47
C LEU A 534 -23.50 -15.14 -5.50
N LEU A 535 -23.74 -14.12 -6.29
CA LEU A 535 -24.67 -14.15 -7.42
C LEU A 535 -23.88 -13.96 -8.71
N LEU A 536 -23.98 -14.92 -9.65
CA LEU A 536 -23.52 -14.67 -11.02
C LEU A 536 -24.71 -14.44 -11.94
N ILE A 537 -24.70 -13.29 -12.61
CA ILE A 537 -25.68 -12.94 -13.65
C ILE A 537 -25.12 -13.41 -14.99
N LYS A 538 -25.87 -14.30 -15.65
CA LYS A 538 -25.52 -14.95 -16.92
C LYS A 538 -26.51 -14.57 -18.03
N GLN A 539 -26.10 -14.74 -19.29
CA GLN A 539 -26.98 -14.55 -20.46
C GLN A 539 -27.61 -15.86 -20.96
N THR A 540 -27.62 -16.89 -20.11
CA THR A 540 -28.27 -18.18 -20.38
C THR A 540 -29.23 -18.49 -19.24
N GLY A 541 -30.28 -19.26 -19.50
CA GLY A 541 -31.15 -19.84 -18.49
C GLY A 541 -30.95 -21.34 -18.32
N ALA A 542 -29.90 -21.91 -18.92
CA ALA A 542 -29.64 -23.34 -18.99
C ALA A 542 -29.01 -23.89 -17.69
N PHE A 543 -29.55 -23.53 -16.54
CA PHE A 543 -29.13 -24.01 -15.22
C PHE A 543 -30.36 -24.32 -14.34
N PHE A 544 -30.19 -25.26 -13.42
CA PHE A 544 -31.23 -25.83 -12.56
C PHE A 544 -30.77 -25.86 -11.10
N ASP A 545 -31.71 -25.94 -10.17
CA ASP A 545 -31.42 -25.94 -8.72
C ASP A 545 -30.62 -27.18 -8.26
N SER A 546 -30.74 -28.29 -9.01
CA SER A 546 -29.96 -29.51 -8.83
C SER A 546 -28.50 -29.42 -9.29
N ASP A 547 -28.10 -28.32 -9.92
CA ASP A 547 -26.76 -28.17 -10.44
C ASP A 547 -25.71 -28.02 -9.33
N THR A 548 -24.50 -28.46 -9.64
CA THR A 548 -23.27 -28.20 -8.86
C THR A 548 -22.31 -27.31 -9.65
N ALA A 549 -21.32 -26.71 -8.97
CA ALA A 549 -20.25 -25.97 -9.63
C ALA A 549 -19.56 -26.79 -10.74
N ASP A 550 -19.32 -28.08 -10.50
CA ASP A 550 -18.74 -28.99 -11.51
C ASP A 550 -19.66 -29.22 -12.71
N SER A 551 -20.96 -29.39 -12.49
CA SER A 551 -21.93 -29.57 -13.58
C SER A 551 -22.08 -28.30 -14.44
N LEU A 552 -21.92 -27.13 -13.83
CA LEU A 552 -21.96 -25.84 -14.51
C LEU A 552 -20.68 -25.62 -15.33
N ARG A 553 -19.52 -25.98 -14.76
CA ARG A 553 -18.23 -25.98 -15.45
C ARG A 553 -18.25 -26.90 -16.67
N ALA A 554 -18.76 -28.13 -16.53
CA ALA A 554 -18.83 -29.10 -17.61
C ALA A 554 -19.67 -28.61 -18.81
N ARG A 555 -20.62 -27.69 -18.58
CA ARG A 555 -21.44 -27.05 -19.61
C ARG A 555 -20.93 -25.68 -20.05
N GLY A 556 -19.79 -25.21 -19.52
CA GLY A 556 -19.22 -23.90 -19.83
C GLY A 556 -20.02 -22.71 -19.30
N ILE A 557 -20.87 -22.91 -18.28
CA ILE A 557 -21.66 -21.83 -17.67
C ILE A 557 -20.78 -20.98 -16.75
N VAL A 558 -19.81 -21.61 -16.07
CA VAL A 558 -18.77 -20.98 -15.27
C VAL A 558 -17.39 -21.41 -15.77
N ASP A 559 -16.38 -20.61 -15.50
CA ASP A 559 -15.00 -20.92 -15.91
C ASP A 559 -14.39 -22.13 -15.17
N PRO A 560 -13.31 -22.75 -15.71
CA PRO A 560 -12.71 -23.95 -15.15
C PRO A 560 -12.24 -23.81 -13.69
N GLY A 561 -11.73 -22.64 -13.30
CA GLY A 561 -11.23 -22.40 -11.94
C GLY A 561 -12.30 -22.11 -10.90
N PHE A 562 -13.56 -21.90 -11.33
CA PHE A 562 -14.61 -21.37 -10.45
C PHE A 562 -14.81 -22.20 -9.18
N ALA A 563 -14.88 -23.53 -9.31
CA ALA A 563 -15.09 -24.43 -8.18
C ALA A 563 -13.94 -24.37 -7.16
N ALA A 564 -12.70 -24.18 -7.62
CA ALA A 564 -11.52 -24.07 -6.75
C ALA A 564 -11.46 -22.73 -6.00
N MET A 565 -12.06 -21.68 -6.57
CA MET A 565 -12.10 -20.33 -5.99
C MET A 565 -13.36 -20.09 -5.14
N LEU A 566 -14.33 -21.00 -5.16
CA LEU A 566 -15.60 -20.84 -4.45
C LEU A 566 -15.43 -21.08 -2.94
N PRO A 567 -15.73 -20.09 -2.09
CA PRO A 567 -15.62 -20.27 -0.64
C PRO A 567 -16.57 -21.33 -0.10
N ASP A 568 -16.10 -22.14 0.84
CA ASP A 568 -16.92 -23.15 1.50
C ASP A 568 -18.12 -22.51 2.22
N GLY A 569 -19.31 -23.07 2.02
CA GLY A 569 -20.54 -22.65 2.70
C GLY A 569 -21.16 -21.34 2.19
N ILE A 570 -20.63 -20.75 1.11
CA ILE A 570 -21.23 -19.56 0.50
C ILE A 570 -22.62 -19.87 -0.10
N ASP A 571 -23.55 -18.94 0.05
CA ASP A 571 -24.86 -19.02 -0.60
C ASP A 571 -24.74 -18.62 -2.08
N PHE A 572 -24.57 -19.61 -2.95
CA PHE A 572 -24.34 -19.40 -4.39
C PHE A 572 -25.66 -19.38 -5.19
N HIS A 573 -25.88 -18.31 -5.96
CA HIS A 573 -27.04 -18.09 -6.82
C HIS A 573 -26.64 -17.84 -8.28
N LEU A 574 -27.49 -18.29 -9.21
CA LEU A 574 -27.42 -17.97 -10.63
C LEU A 574 -28.70 -17.29 -11.09
N ALA A 575 -28.55 -16.16 -11.79
CA ALA A 575 -29.64 -15.45 -12.46
C ALA A 575 -29.39 -15.35 -13.96
N GLY A 576 -30.46 -15.47 -14.75
CA GLY A 576 -30.45 -15.39 -16.20
C GLY A 576 -31.34 -14.25 -16.72
N PRO A 577 -31.55 -14.16 -18.04
CA PRO A 577 -32.37 -13.09 -18.64
C PRO A 577 -33.81 -13.03 -18.09
N LYS A 578 -34.42 -14.18 -17.79
CA LYS A 578 -35.79 -14.27 -17.23
C LYS A 578 -35.93 -13.60 -15.85
N ASP A 579 -34.85 -13.49 -15.10
CA ASP A 579 -34.87 -12.98 -13.72
C ASP A 579 -34.76 -11.45 -13.68
N ALA A 580 -34.35 -10.81 -14.78
CA ALA A 580 -34.10 -9.37 -14.86
C ALA A 580 -35.33 -8.52 -14.49
N ALA A 581 -36.52 -8.93 -14.91
CA ALA A 581 -37.77 -8.21 -14.65
C ALA A 581 -38.15 -8.18 -13.15
N GLY A 582 -37.81 -9.24 -12.40
CA GLY A 582 -38.10 -9.37 -10.97
C GLY A 582 -36.95 -8.92 -10.05
N ALA A 583 -35.74 -8.77 -10.58
CA ALA A 583 -34.52 -8.53 -9.83
C ALA A 583 -34.61 -7.29 -8.91
N GLY A 584 -35.13 -6.18 -9.42
CA GLY A 584 -35.25 -4.95 -8.65
C GLY A 584 -36.12 -5.10 -7.41
N ALA A 585 -37.27 -5.78 -7.53
CA ALA A 585 -38.16 -6.03 -6.41
C ALA A 585 -37.52 -6.95 -5.36
N MET A 586 -36.81 -8.00 -5.81
CA MET A 586 -36.12 -8.92 -4.92
C MET A 586 -34.99 -8.23 -4.15
N LEU A 587 -34.10 -7.51 -4.84
CA LEU A 587 -32.97 -6.81 -4.23
C LEU A 587 -33.44 -5.69 -3.29
N ALA A 588 -34.51 -4.96 -3.65
CA ALA A 588 -35.13 -3.98 -2.77
C ALA A 588 -35.78 -4.62 -1.53
N SER A 589 -36.20 -5.88 -1.61
CA SER A 589 -36.73 -6.66 -0.47
C SER A 589 -35.65 -7.34 0.38
N GLY A 590 -34.37 -7.17 0.05
CA GLY A 590 -33.27 -7.83 0.76
C GLY A 590 -33.01 -9.28 0.35
N LYS A 591 -33.40 -9.68 -0.87
CA LYS A 591 -33.23 -11.04 -1.39
C LYS A 591 -32.45 -11.04 -2.71
N LEU A 592 -31.65 -12.08 -2.93
CA LEU A 592 -30.97 -12.28 -4.21
C LEU A 592 -31.93 -12.90 -5.25
N PRO A 593 -31.91 -12.42 -6.51
CA PRO A 593 -32.65 -13.02 -7.60
C PRO A 593 -31.99 -14.30 -8.13
N GLY A 594 -32.75 -15.04 -8.94
CA GLY A 594 -32.28 -16.29 -9.55
C GLY A 594 -32.56 -17.52 -8.68
N ILE A 595 -31.83 -18.59 -8.96
CA ILE A 595 -31.95 -19.86 -8.23
C ILE A 595 -30.68 -20.13 -7.43
N ARG A 596 -30.85 -20.73 -6.26
CA ARG A 596 -29.75 -21.22 -5.42
C ARG A 596 -29.18 -22.51 -6.00
N ILE A 597 -27.85 -22.59 -6.07
CA ILE A 597 -27.10 -23.74 -6.58
C ILE A 597 -26.41 -24.45 -5.42
N VAL A 598 -26.36 -25.78 -5.45
CA VAL A 598 -25.68 -26.57 -4.42
C VAL A 598 -24.17 -26.47 -4.59
N ALA A 599 -23.48 -25.81 -3.66
CA ALA A 599 -22.02 -25.88 -3.57
C ALA A 599 -21.64 -27.28 -3.04
N SER A 600 -21.15 -28.17 -3.91
CA SER A 600 -20.69 -29.49 -3.46
C SER A 600 -19.41 -29.35 -2.64
N THR A 601 -19.43 -29.79 -1.38
CA THR A 601 -18.22 -30.00 -0.58
C THR A 601 -17.40 -31.12 -1.19
N GLY A 602 -16.15 -30.85 -1.56
CA GLY A 602 -15.20 -31.86 -2.03
C GLY A 602 -15.02 -32.98 -1.00
N SER A 603 -15.16 -34.22 -1.47
CA SER A 603 -14.90 -35.46 -0.76
C SER A 603 -13.52 -35.46 -0.08
N SER A 604 -13.49 -35.77 1.21
CA SER A 604 -12.26 -36.13 1.93
C SER A 604 -11.66 -37.40 1.31
N ALA A 605 -10.64 -37.24 0.50
CA ALA A 605 -9.78 -38.34 0.12
C ALA A 605 -8.99 -38.78 1.36
N LYS A 606 -9.54 -39.75 2.12
CA LYS A 606 -8.76 -40.63 2.96
C LYS A 606 -7.64 -41.22 2.10
N LYS A 607 -6.40 -40.78 2.32
CA LYS A 607 -5.23 -41.56 1.92
C LYS A 607 -5.17 -42.81 2.80
N ALA A 608 -5.73 -43.89 2.28
CA ALA A 608 -5.27 -45.25 2.53
C ALA A 608 -4.34 -45.62 1.37
N GLY A 609 -3.15 -46.12 1.67
CA GLY A 609 -2.12 -46.50 0.70
C GLY A 609 -0.78 -45.86 1.05
#